data_AF-A0A2C6A802-F1
#
_entry.id   AF-A0A2C6A802-F1
#
_cell.length_a   1.000
_cell.length_b   1.000
_cell.length_c   1.000
_cell.angle_alpha   90.00
_cell.angle_beta   90.00
_cell.angle_gamma   90.00
#
_symmetry.space_group_name_H-M   'P 1'
#
loop_
_entity.id
_entity.type
_entity.pdbx_description
1 polymer ?
#
loop_
_entity_poly.entity_id
_entity_poly.type
_entity_poly.pdbx_seq_one_letter_code
_entity_poly.pdbx_strand_id
1 'polypeptide(L)'
;MAGSSSVPGFVAVSDSVFERPGISSGSNYFGAGHSPGRAGRDDPDIVVIFGWGDGLPRQVAMYANGFRQLYPQAKQVMAVSPTAWT
;
A
#
# COMPACT_ATOMS: atom_id res chain seq x y z
N MET A 1 13.56 -21.48 2.84
CA MET A 1 13.94 -20.09 3.20
C MET A 1 13.36 -19.17 2.12
N ALA A 2 12.09 -18.78 2.24
CA ALA A 2 11.45 -17.91 1.26
C ALA A 2 12.07 -16.51 1.38
N GLY A 3 12.62 -15.99 0.29
CA GLY A 3 13.28 -14.67 0.29
C GLY A 3 12.28 -13.58 0.65
N SER A 4 12.67 -12.67 1.54
CA SER A 4 11.91 -11.47 1.89
C SER A 4 11.51 -10.75 0.60
N SER A 5 10.22 -10.79 0.24
CA SER A 5 9.75 -10.10 -0.95
C SER A 5 9.77 -8.60 -0.68
N SER A 6 10.59 -7.85 -1.43
CA SER A 6 10.64 -6.39 -1.31
C SER A 6 9.63 -5.77 -2.28
N VAL A 7 8.65 -5.05 -1.76
CA VAL A 7 7.72 -4.25 -2.57
C VAL A 7 8.09 -2.77 -2.40
N PRO A 8 8.41 -2.04 -3.48
CA PRO A 8 8.84 -0.64 -3.37
C PRO A 8 7.87 0.25 -2.60
N GLY A 9 8.39 0.98 -1.63
CA GLY A 9 7.62 1.86 -0.76
C GLY A 9 6.83 1.15 0.34
N PHE A 10 6.90 -0.18 0.44
CA PHE A 10 6.31 -0.96 1.52
C PHE A 10 7.37 -1.53 2.44
N VAL A 11 7.04 -1.61 3.73
CA VAL A 11 7.77 -2.33 4.75
C VAL A 11 7.07 -3.67 4.97
N ALA A 12 7.82 -4.77 4.89
CA ALA A 12 7.27 -6.09 5.21
C ALA A 12 7.08 -6.22 6.73
N VAL A 13 5.85 -6.53 7.14
CA VAL A 13 5.50 -6.88 8.53
C VAL A 13 5.64 -8.39 8.74
N SER A 14 5.37 -9.17 7.69
CA SER A 14 5.60 -10.61 7.59
C SER A 14 5.80 -11.00 6.12
N ASP A 15 5.95 -12.29 5.82
CA ASP A 15 6.10 -12.81 4.45
C ASP A 15 4.88 -12.52 3.55
N SER A 16 3.71 -12.31 4.16
CA SER A 16 2.43 -12.12 3.46
C SER A 16 1.79 -10.76 3.72
N VAL A 17 2.36 -9.94 4.61
CA VAL A 17 1.77 -8.65 5.01
C VAL A 17 2.79 -7.54 4.87
N PHE A 18 2.39 -6.49 4.16
CA PHE A 18 3.20 -5.32 3.86
C PHE A 18 2.44 -4.06 4.25
N GLU A 19 3.13 -3.09 4.82
CA GLU A 19 2.53 -1.82 5.18
C GLU A 19 3.27 -0.63 4.56
N ARG A 20 2.51 0.43 4.29
CA ARG A 20 3.03 1.70 3.82
C ARG A 20 2.33 2.84 4.58
N PRO A 21 3.08 3.71 5.28
CA PRO A 21 2.47 4.82 6.00
C PRO A 21 1.79 5.79 5.04
N GLY A 22 0.77 6.48 5.54
CA GLY A 22 0.15 7.60 4.85
C GLY A 22 1.11 8.77 4.68
N ILE A 23 0.83 9.62 3.70
CA ILE A 23 1.60 10.83 3.45
C ILE A 23 1.06 11.97 4.31
N SER A 24 1.91 12.47 5.20
CA SER A 24 1.59 13.65 6.02
C SER A 24 1.48 14.90 5.16
N SER A 25 0.59 15.83 5.52
CA SER A 25 0.34 17.07 4.76
C SER A 25 1.56 17.98 4.57
N GLY A 26 2.68 17.71 5.25
CA GLY A 26 3.96 18.42 5.08
C GLY A 26 5.00 17.70 4.22
N SER A 27 4.68 16.57 3.60
CA SER A 27 5.66 15.82 2.80
C SER A 27 5.76 16.36 1.37
N ASN A 28 6.99 16.62 0.92
CA ASN A 28 7.32 17.01 -0.46
C ASN A 28 7.25 15.85 -1.48
N TYR A 29 6.61 14.72 -1.15
CA TYR A 29 6.48 13.57 -2.08
C TYR A 29 5.58 13.86 -3.29
N PHE A 30 4.85 14.97 -3.28
CA PHE A 30 3.99 15.34 -4.38
C PHE A 30 4.71 16.28 -5.34
N GLY A 31 4.71 15.94 -6.63
CA GLY A 31 5.09 16.86 -7.70
C GLY A 31 4.18 18.10 -7.68
N ALA A 32 4.68 19.21 -8.25
CA ALA A 32 4.23 20.61 -8.14
C ALA A 32 2.75 20.95 -8.47
N GLY A 33 1.83 19.98 -8.52
CA GLY A 33 0.39 20.17 -8.72
C GLY A 33 -0.52 19.38 -7.75
N HIS A 34 0.04 18.55 -6.85
CA HIS A 34 -0.75 17.80 -5.87
C HIS A 34 -0.41 18.28 -4.46
N SER A 35 -0.99 19.41 -4.02
CA SER A 35 -0.95 19.69 -2.59
C SER A 35 -1.65 18.52 -1.89
N PRO A 36 -1.07 17.90 -0.83
CA PRO A 36 -1.82 16.94 -0.04
C PRO A 36 -3.04 17.67 0.51
N GLY A 37 -4.18 17.46 -0.14
CA GLY A 37 -5.46 17.91 0.38
C GLY A 37 -5.57 17.42 1.81
N ARG A 38 -6.12 18.24 2.71
CA ARG A 38 -6.54 17.73 4.02
C ARG A 38 -7.43 16.52 3.76
N ALA A 39 -7.17 15.41 4.46
CA ALA A 39 -8.07 14.26 4.47
C ALA A 39 -9.50 14.77 4.66
N GLY A 40 -10.36 14.44 3.70
CA GLY A 40 -11.79 14.68 3.81
C GLY A 40 -12.33 13.98 5.06
N ARG A 41 -13.43 14.50 5.60
CA ARG A 41 -14.10 13.88 6.77
C ARG A 41 -14.46 12.41 6.52
N ASP A 42 -14.70 12.07 5.26
CA ASP A 42 -15.12 10.74 4.82
C ASP A 42 -13.98 9.93 4.17
N ASP A 43 -12.75 10.44 4.19
CA ASP A 43 -11.58 9.71 3.69
C ASP A 43 -11.20 8.57 4.65
N PRO A 44 -10.74 7.42 4.13
CA PRO A 44 -10.32 6.31 4.99
C PRO A 44 -8.99 6.61 5.68
N ASP A 45 -8.88 6.26 6.96
CA ASP A 45 -7.60 6.26 7.68
C ASP A 45 -6.69 5.11 7.22
N ILE A 46 -7.29 4.00 6.80
CA ILE A 46 -6.60 2.77 6.40
C ILE A 46 -7.27 2.18 5.17
N VAL A 47 -6.46 1.86 4.15
CA VAL A 47 -6.86 1.06 2.99
C VAL A 47 -6.20 -0.31 3.09
N VAL A 48 -7.02 -1.36 3.18
CA VAL A 48 -6.56 -2.74 3.16
C VAL A 48 -6.77 -3.32 1.77
N ILE A 49 -5.72 -3.90 1.19
CA ILE A 49 -5.74 -4.53 -0.14
C ILE A 49 -5.35 -5.99 0.02
N PHE A 50 -6.31 -6.86 -0.25
CA PHE A 50 -6.14 -8.30 -0.14
C PHE A 50 -5.95 -8.92 -1.53
N GLY A 51 -4.77 -9.52 -1.77
CA GLY A 51 -4.51 -10.35 -2.93
C GLY A 51 -4.79 -11.81 -2.62
N TRP A 52 -5.70 -12.42 -3.35
CA TRP A 52 -6.01 -13.84 -3.24
C TRP A 52 -5.37 -14.64 -4.39
N GLY A 53 -5.07 -15.93 -4.16
CA GLY A 53 -4.60 -16.85 -5.20
C GLY A 53 -3.16 -16.61 -5.67
N ASP A 54 -2.99 -16.40 -6.97
CA ASP A 54 -1.73 -16.17 -7.68
C ASP A 54 -1.32 -14.68 -7.73
N GLY A 55 -2.06 -13.82 -7.02
CA GLY A 55 -1.78 -12.40 -6.89
C GLY A 55 -0.41 -12.15 -6.26
N LEU A 56 0.64 -12.04 -7.09
CA LEU A 56 1.98 -11.74 -6.62
C LEU A 56 2.01 -10.33 -5.98
N PRO A 57 2.85 -10.10 -4.95
CA PRO A 57 2.93 -8.79 -4.29
C PRO A 57 3.09 -7.60 -5.25
N ARG A 58 3.83 -7.78 -6.34
CA ARG A 58 4.01 -6.77 -7.40
C ARG A 58 2.70 -6.39 -8.11
N GLN A 59 1.83 -7.37 -8.36
CA GLN A 59 0.54 -7.15 -9.01
C GLN A 59 -0.40 -6.41 -8.05
N VAL A 60 -0.41 -6.79 -6.77
CA VAL A 60 -1.26 -6.15 -5.76
C VAL A 60 -0.80 -4.70 -5.48
N ALA A 61 0.50 -4.43 -5.57
CA ALA A 61 1.07 -3.09 -5.39
C ALA A 61 0.54 -2.04 -6.38
N MET A 62 0.09 -2.43 -7.58
CA MET A 62 -0.46 -1.47 -8.56
C MET A 62 -1.77 -0.85 -8.05
N TYR A 63 -2.63 -1.65 -7.41
CA TYR A 63 -3.86 -1.16 -6.76
C TYR A 63 -3.52 -0.24 -5.60
N ALA A 64 -2.50 -0.58 -4.82
CA ALA A 64 -2.07 0.28 -3.73
C ALA A 64 -1.56 1.64 -4.22
N ASN A 65 -0.90 1.69 -5.37
CA ASN A 65 -0.49 2.94 -6.00
C ASN A 65 -1.68 3.76 -6.51
N GLY A 66 -2.72 3.13 -7.04
CA GLY A 66 -3.97 3.80 -7.40
C GLY A 66 -4.66 4.43 -6.18
N PHE A 67 -4.86 3.65 -5.12
CA PHE A 67 -5.46 4.16 -3.87
C PHE A 67 -4.61 5.22 -3.19
N ARG A 68 -3.29 5.23 -3.41
CA ARG A 68 -2.40 6.29 -2.90
C ARG A 68 -2.69 7.64 -3.55
N GLN A 69 -3.12 7.66 -4.81
CA GLN A 69 -3.50 8.91 -5.48
C GLN A 69 -4.83 9.45 -4.96
N LEU A 70 -5.77 8.56 -4.63
CA LEU A 70 -7.09 8.93 -4.09
C LEU A 70 -7.02 9.34 -2.63
N TYR A 71 -6.32 8.56 -1.80
CA TYR A 71 -6.26 8.72 -0.35
C TYR A 71 -4.79 8.79 0.10
N PRO A 72 -4.11 9.91 -0.17
CA PRO A 72 -2.69 10.06 0.12
C PRO A 72 -2.34 9.88 1.60
N GLN A 73 -3.26 10.29 2.49
CA GLN A 73 -3.05 10.26 3.94
C GLN A 73 -3.37 8.90 4.57
N ALA A 74 -4.05 8.01 3.85
CA ALA A 74 -4.41 6.68 4.36
C ALA A 74 -3.16 5.80 4.51
N LYS A 75 -3.05 5.12 5.66
CA LYS A 75 -2.14 3.97 5.79
C LYS A 75 -2.59 2.89 4.81
N GLN A 76 -1.66 2.23 4.16
CA GLN A 76 -1.97 1.10 3.29
C GLN A 76 -1.42 -0.18 3.87
N VAL A 77 -2.27 -1.20 3.91
CA VAL A 77 -1.91 -2.56 4.32
C VAL A 77 -2.22 -3.46 3.15
N MET A 78 -1.20 -4.14 2.65
CA MET A 78 -1.32 -5.15 1.61
C MET A 78 -1.13 -6.52 2.24
N ALA A 79 -2.11 -7.39 2.06
CA ALA A 79 -2.07 -8.77 2.51
C ALA A 79 -2.21 -9.68 1.30
N VAL A 80 -1.29 -10.60 1.11
CA VAL A 80 -1.28 -11.57 0.01
C VAL A 80 -1.36 -12.97 0.57
N SER A 81 -2.33 -13.75 0.05
CA SER A 81 -2.47 -15.16 0.38
C SER A 81 -1.16 -15.90 0.10
N PRO A 82 -0.74 -16.83 0.97
CA PRO A 82 0.32 -17.76 0.63
C PRO A 82 -0.10 -18.55 -0.62
N THR A 83 0.68 -18.49 -1.68
CA THR A 83 0.53 -19.38 -2.83
C THR A 83 1.16 -20.73 -2.47
N ALA A 84 0.56 -21.45 -1.52
CA ALA A 84 0.96 -22.81 -1.18
C ALA A 84 0.11 -23.79 -2.00
N TRP A 85 0.54 -24.06 -3.22
CA TRP A 85 0.19 -25.30 -3.89
C TRP A 85 1.41 -26.21 -3.72
N THR A 86 1.41 -26.96 -2.63
CA THR A 86 2.28 -28.14 -2.47
C THR A 86 1.57 -29.34 -3.04
#